data_AF-A0A200PNA6-F1
#
_entry.id   AF-A0A200PNA6-F1
#
_cell.length_a   1.000
_cell.length_b   1.000
_cell.length_c   1.000
_cell.angle_alpha   90.00
_cell.angle_beta   90.00
_cell.angle_gamma   90.00
#
_symmetry.space_group_name_H-M   'P 1'
#
loop_
_entity.id
_entity.type
_entity.pdbx_description
1 polymer ?
#
loop_
_entity_poly.entity_id
_entity_poly.type
_entity_poly.pdbx_seq_one_letter_code
_entity_poly.pdbx_strand_id
1 'polypeptide(L)'
;MEELIPGLPEEIGRECLIRIPYKQFSTVLAVSKRWKQETESKEFHHRRRNRGFNQNLIALLQSDPIMASDTAKNNSTATTTTTTTTPVYRLSLYEPGKNEWERLPPIPGYSDRGLPLFCQCAGVGRYLVVIAGWNTTTWEVLNSVYVFDLLTATWRRGSGMPGERRTFFACASDSVRTVFVAGGHDEEKNALRSALAYDVVEDEWVQLPDMAKERDECKGLFHGGKFHVIGGYETEMQGRFDKSSEAFDVATWKWGSVEDKLRTATCPRTCLFDHEGTLYKCGPAYMSRLVGSTWQQFAELPADVRNGTYAVRWRKKMLVIGCGLQGGTHSCYELESGKDEQQYTWRKVETPEGFTGYVQSGCNLELYWIGCGIDIWTAGEEFTAAGRRRKGRRSEVGRPPESRSPERRLPVAGVEVAGRRSDEVDR
;
A
#
# COMPACT_ATOMS: atom_id res chain seq x y z
N MET A 1 -33.90 28.09 10.77
CA MET A 1 -32.93 27.00 10.62
C MET A 1 -33.14 26.50 9.20
N GLU A 2 -32.14 26.55 8.32
CA GLU A 2 -32.29 26.02 6.96
C GLU A 2 -32.66 24.53 7.07
N GLU A 3 -33.59 24.01 6.29
CA GLU A 3 -33.93 22.57 6.35
C GLU A 3 -32.93 21.77 5.51
N LEU A 4 -32.69 20.51 5.86
CA LEU A 4 -31.82 19.64 5.05
C LEU A 4 -32.45 19.38 3.69
N ILE A 5 -33.71 18.98 3.67
CA ILE A 5 -34.52 18.87 2.45
C ILE A 5 -35.78 19.67 2.70
N PRO A 6 -36.07 20.73 1.91
CA PRO A 6 -37.24 21.57 2.12
C PRO A 6 -38.52 20.75 2.17
N GLY A 7 -39.32 20.95 3.23
CA GLY A 7 -40.59 20.25 3.42
C GLY A 7 -40.49 18.83 4.00
N LEU A 8 -39.30 18.37 4.37
CA LEU A 8 -39.11 17.10 5.10
C LEU A 8 -38.58 17.37 6.51
N PRO A 9 -39.03 16.59 7.52
CA PRO A 9 -38.36 16.57 8.81
C PRO A 9 -36.88 16.21 8.68
N GLU A 10 -36.03 16.86 9.47
CA GLU A 10 -34.58 16.65 9.52
C GLU A 10 -34.16 15.17 9.53
N GLU A 11 -34.84 14.37 10.34
CA GLU A 11 -34.55 12.93 10.46
C GLU A 11 -34.81 12.17 9.16
N ILE A 12 -35.92 12.49 8.47
CA ILE A 12 -36.26 11.89 7.18
C ILE A 12 -35.26 12.33 6.11
N GLY A 13 -34.86 13.61 6.12
CA GLY A 13 -33.81 14.12 5.24
C GLY A 13 -32.50 13.35 5.41
N ARG A 14 -32.05 13.10 6.65
CA ARG A 14 -30.86 12.29 6.93
C ARG A 14 -31.03 10.85 6.43
N GLU A 15 -32.18 10.24 6.67
CA GLU A 15 -32.52 8.89 6.19
C GLU A 15 -32.50 8.81 4.65
N CYS A 16 -32.83 9.89 3.94
CA CYS A 16 -32.66 9.96 2.49
C CYS A 16 -31.17 9.99 2.11
N LEU A 17 -30.37 10.86 2.74
CA LEU A 17 -28.95 11.00 2.40
C LEU A 17 -28.15 9.70 2.63
N ILE A 18 -28.40 8.98 3.73
CA ILE A 18 -27.65 7.76 4.05
C ILE A 18 -27.90 6.61 3.07
N ARG A 19 -28.91 6.71 2.19
CA ARG A 19 -29.19 5.70 1.15
C ARG A 19 -28.46 5.96 -0.16
N ILE A 20 -27.89 7.16 -0.34
CA ILE A 20 -27.23 7.54 -1.59
C ILE A 20 -25.96 6.69 -1.80
N PRO A 21 -25.67 6.16 -3.00
CA PRO A 21 -24.46 5.38 -3.23
C PRO A 21 -23.20 6.27 -3.23
N TYR A 22 -22.03 5.69 -2.94
CA TYR A 22 -20.77 6.46 -2.93
C TYR A 22 -20.49 7.18 -4.25
N LYS A 23 -20.92 6.59 -5.38
CA LYS A 23 -20.72 7.16 -6.73
C LYS A 23 -21.39 8.54 -6.92
N GLN A 24 -22.35 8.89 -6.06
CA GLN A 24 -23.10 10.14 -6.11
C GLN A 24 -22.71 11.09 -5.00
N PHE A 25 -21.74 10.73 -4.16
CA PHE A 25 -21.29 11.61 -3.08
C PHE A 25 -20.78 12.94 -3.60
N SER A 26 -19.98 12.96 -4.68
CA SER A 26 -19.51 14.21 -5.28
C SER A 26 -20.66 15.13 -5.70
N THR A 27 -21.73 14.57 -6.27
CA THR A 27 -22.97 15.30 -6.59
C THR A 27 -23.67 15.81 -5.34
N VAL A 28 -23.82 14.98 -4.30
CA VAL A 28 -24.42 15.35 -3.00
C VAL A 28 -23.67 16.51 -2.36
N LEU A 29 -22.34 16.48 -2.38
CA LEU A 29 -21.52 17.57 -1.84
C LEU A 29 -21.72 18.89 -2.59
N ALA A 30 -22.08 18.84 -3.87
CA ALA A 30 -22.30 20.01 -4.71
C ALA A 30 -23.70 20.64 -4.54
N VAL A 31 -24.66 19.92 -3.94
CA VAL A 31 -26.04 20.41 -3.77
C VAL A 31 -26.12 21.62 -2.83
N SER A 32 -25.52 21.53 -1.64
CA SER A 32 -25.51 22.62 -0.66
C SER A 32 -24.38 22.47 0.36
N LYS A 33 -23.99 23.59 1.01
CA LYS A 33 -23.02 23.57 2.12
C LYS A 33 -23.48 22.65 3.27
N ARG A 34 -24.78 22.60 3.53
CA ARG A 34 -25.36 21.76 4.58
C ARG A 34 -25.27 20.27 4.25
N TRP A 35 -25.60 19.88 3.02
CA TRP A 35 -25.46 18.49 2.57
C TRP A 35 -24.01 18.04 2.61
N LYS A 36 -23.08 18.92 2.22
CA LYS A 36 -21.65 18.68 2.35
C LYS A 36 -21.25 18.42 3.80
N GLN A 37 -21.60 19.33 4.72
CA GLN A 37 -21.30 19.18 6.16
C GLN A 37 -21.89 17.89 6.75
N GLU A 38 -23.14 17.56 6.41
CA GLU A 38 -23.78 16.33 6.89
C GLU A 38 -23.07 15.09 6.34
N THR A 39 -22.76 15.05 5.05
CA THR A 39 -22.12 13.88 4.39
C THR A 39 -20.67 13.68 4.85
N GLU A 40 -19.95 14.75 5.19
CA GLU A 40 -18.60 14.70 5.76
C GLU A 40 -18.60 14.36 7.27
N SER A 41 -19.76 14.34 7.91
CA SER A 41 -19.86 14.12 9.36
C SER A 41 -19.64 12.66 9.76
N LYS A 42 -19.06 12.46 10.95
CA LYS A 42 -18.93 11.12 11.55
C LYS A 42 -20.29 10.45 11.75
N GLU A 43 -21.31 11.25 12.08
CA GLU A 43 -22.67 10.77 12.36
C GLU A 43 -23.34 10.17 11.11
N PHE A 44 -23.19 10.82 9.95
CA PHE A 44 -23.69 10.29 8.68
C PHE A 44 -23.15 8.89 8.38
N HIS A 45 -21.83 8.72 8.49
CA HIS A 45 -21.19 7.43 8.26
C HIS A 45 -21.56 6.38 9.30
N HIS A 46 -21.69 6.78 10.58
CA HIS A 46 -22.17 5.90 11.64
C HIS A 46 -23.59 5.40 11.37
N ARG A 47 -24.51 6.29 10.96
CA ARG A 47 -25.88 5.94 10.57
C ARG A 47 -25.92 4.99 9.38
N ARG A 48 -25.15 5.27 8.32
CA ARG A 48 -25.03 4.38 7.16
C ARG A 48 -24.62 2.98 7.58
N ARG A 49 -23.62 2.86 8.43
CA ARG A 49 -23.15 1.56 8.95
C ARG A 49 -24.25 0.84 9.72
N ASN A 50 -24.90 1.51 10.67
CA ASN A 50 -25.92 0.90 11.52
C ASN A 50 -27.15 0.44 10.71
N ARG A 51 -27.45 1.11 9.60
CA ARG A 51 -28.53 0.75 8.69
C ARG A 51 -28.13 -0.24 7.60
N GLY A 52 -26.87 -0.67 7.55
CA GLY A 52 -26.37 -1.62 6.55
C GLY A 52 -26.13 -1.03 5.15
N PHE A 53 -26.01 0.30 5.04
CA PHE A 53 -25.65 1.00 3.80
C PHE A 53 -24.14 1.20 3.63
N ASN A 54 -23.33 0.42 4.35
CA ASN A 54 -21.89 0.38 4.14
C ASN A 54 -21.57 -0.35 2.83
N GLN A 55 -20.60 0.19 2.11
CA GLN A 55 -20.18 -0.35 0.81
C GLN A 55 -18.77 -0.90 0.93
N ASN A 56 -18.60 -2.12 0.43
CA ASN A 56 -17.32 -2.80 0.38
C ASN A 56 -16.85 -2.74 -1.07
N LEU A 57 -15.69 -2.12 -1.26
CA LEU A 57 -15.07 -1.89 -2.56
C LEU A 57 -13.73 -2.61 -2.58
N ILE A 58 -13.46 -3.32 -3.66
CA ILE A 58 -12.14 -3.90 -3.92
C ILE A 58 -11.49 -3.05 -4.99
N ALA A 59 -10.43 -2.34 -4.62
CA ALA A 59 -9.62 -1.57 -5.56
C ALA A 59 -8.51 -2.45 -6.12
N LEU A 60 -8.40 -2.47 -7.44
CA LEU A 60 -7.47 -3.33 -8.18
C LEU A 60 -6.62 -2.48 -9.10
N LEU A 61 -5.31 -2.61 -8.98
CA LEU A 61 -4.36 -2.08 -9.93
C LEU A 61 -4.21 -3.08 -11.07
N GLN A 62 -4.93 -2.81 -12.16
CA GLN A 62 -5.23 -3.78 -13.19
C GLN A 62 -4.81 -3.28 -14.57
N SER A 63 -4.09 -4.12 -15.33
CA SER A 63 -3.70 -3.83 -16.71
C SER A 63 -4.93 -3.77 -17.62
N ASP A 64 -4.83 -3.05 -18.73
CA ASP A 64 -5.75 -3.33 -19.84
C ASP A 64 -5.58 -4.79 -20.30
N PRO A 65 -6.66 -5.41 -20.81
CA PRO A 65 -6.57 -6.71 -21.46
C PRO A 65 -5.66 -6.61 -22.70
N ILE A 66 -4.76 -7.58 -22.86
CA ILE A 66 -3.95 -7.70 -24.07
C ILE A 66 -4.82 -8.40 -25.12
N MET A 67 -5.29 -7.66 -26.13
CA MET A 67 -6.09 -8.23 -27.22
C MET A 67 -5.19 -9.00 -28.20
N ALA A 68 -5.58 -10.23 -28.55
CA ALA A 68 -4.84 -11.09 -29.47
C ALA A 68 -4.63 -10.52 -30.90
N SER A 69 -5.33 -9.44 -31.26
CA SER A 69 -5.18 -8.75 -32.55
C SER A 69 -3.85 -8.00 -32.71
N ASP A 70 -3.19 -7.62 -31.62
CA ASP A 70 -1.91 -6.90 -31.68
C ASP A 70 -0.75 -7.83 -32.09
N THR A 71 -0.93 -9.14 -31.94
CA THR A 71 -0.01 -10.18 -32.42
C THR A 71 -0.21 -10.56 -33.90
N ALA A 72 -1.30 -10.14 -34.54
CA ALA A 72 -1.70 -10.66 -35.86
C ALA A 72 -1.46 -9.72 -37.06
N LYS A 73 -0.84 -8.54 -36.88
CA LYS A 73 -0.59 -7.59 -37.99
C LYS A 73 0.78 -7.69 -38.65
N ASN A 74 1.71 -8.50 -38.16
CA ASN A 74 3.05 -8.63 -38.76
C ASN A 74 3.27 -10.00 -39.42
N ASN A 75 2.54 -10.27 -40.50
CA ASN A 75 2.94 -11.25 -41.51
C ASN A 75 3.46 -10.53 -42.75
N SER A 76 4.67 -9.98 -42.66
CA SER A 76 5.54 -9.84 -43.82
C SER A 76 7.00 -9.97 -43.35
N THR A 77 7.65 -11.03 -43.82
CA THR A 77 9.11 -11.28 -43.83
C THR A 77 10.00 -10.11 -43.39
N ALA A 78 10.26 -10.00 -42.09
CA ALA A 78 11.35 -9.24 -41.51
C ALA A 78 11.61 -9.74 -40.08
N THR A 79 12.88 -9.85 -39.73
CA THR A 79 13.48 -10.30 -38.47
C THR A 79 12.62 -9.96 -37.24
N THR A 80 12.29 -10.99 -36.44
CA THR A 80 11.33 -10.96 -35.33
C THR A 80 11.82 -10.09 -34.16
N THR A 81 11.70 -8.77 -34.25
CA THR A 81 11.60 -7.89 -33.08
C THR A 81 10.16 -7.90 -32.61
N THR A 82 9.86 -8.75 -31.63
CA THR A 82 8.62 -8.71 -30.84
C THR A 82 8.54 -7.35 -30.15
N THR A 83 7.79 -6.40 -30.71
CA THR A 83 7.43 -5.16 -30.01
C THR A 83 6.56 -5.53 -28.83
N THR A 84 7.17 -5.65 -27.65
CA THR A 84 6.52 -5.89 -26.37
C THR A 84 5.85 -4.58 -25.95
N THR A 85 4.55 -4.45 -26.22
CA THR A 85 3.77 -3.29 -25.75
C THR A 85 3.77 -3.31 -24.22
N THR A 86 4.25 -2.24 -23.60
CA THR A 86 4.27 -2.13 -22.13
C THR A 86 2.83 -2.11 -21.60
N PRO A 87 2.48 -2.94 -20.60
CA PRO A 87 1.11 -3.01 -20.10
C PRO A 87 0.69 -1.68 -19.45
N VAL A 88 -0.51 -1.21 -19.79
CA VAL A 88 -1.06 0.02 -19.22
C VAL A 88 -1.95 -0.32 -18.02
N TYR A 89 -1.52 0.07 -16.83
CA TYR A 89 -2.27 -0.18 -15.59
C TYR A 89 -3.23 0.96 -15.26
N ARG A 90 -4.39 0.62 -14.71
CA ARG A 90 -5.39 1.58 -14.19
C ARG A 90 -6.01 1.02 -12.91
N LEU A 91 -6.64 1.91 -12.14
CA LEU A 91 -7.40 1.50 -10.97
C LEU A 91 -8.83 1.12 -11.38
N SER A 92 -9.19 -0.12 -11.08
CA SER A 92 -10.55 -0.63 -11.16
C SER A 92 -11.14 -0.75 -9.76
N LEU A 93 -12.42 -0.46 -9.61
CA LEU A 93 -13.22 -0.78 -8.43
C LEU A 93 -14.18 -1.91 -8.75
N TYR A 94 -14.29 -2.85 -7.83
CA TYR A 94 -15.29 -3.90 -7.85
C TYR A 94 -16.15 -3.84 -6.58
N GLU A 95 -17.48 -3.88 -6.73
CA GLU A 95 -18.45 -3.97 -5.62
C GLU A 95 -19.09 -5.37 -5.61
N PRO A 96 -18.57 -6.33 -4.80
CA PRO A 96 -18.97 -7.75 -4.86
C PRO A 96 -20.47 -8.02 -4.69
N GLY A 97 -21.14 -7.26 -3.82
CA GLY A 97 -22.57 -7.45 -3.54
C GLY A 97 -23.49 -7.06 -4.69
N LYS A 98 -23.03 -6.19 -5.61
CA LYS A 98 -23.80 -5.74 -6.78
C LYS A 98 -23.27 -6.27 -8.10
N ASN A 99 -22.09 -6.92 -8.06
CA ASN A 99 -21.33 -7.29 -9.25
C ASN A 99 -21.06 -6.11 -10.19
N GLU A 100 -20.79 -4.94 -9.63
CA GLU A 100 -20.51 -3.73 -10.40
C GLU A 100 -19.01 -3.49 -10.50
N TRP A 101 -18.57 -3.17 -11.72
CA TRP A 101 -17.19 -2.82 -12.04
C TRP A 101 -17.12 -1.38 -12.51
N GLU A 102 -16.08 -0.65 -12.12
CA GLU A 102 -15.87 0.74 -12.48
C GLU A 102 -14.38 1.02 -12.69
N ARG A 103 -14.03 1.82 -13.69
CA ARG A 103 -12.68 2.39 -13.83
C ARG A 103 -12.65 3.74 -13.15
N LEU A 104 -11.69 3.96 -12.26
CA LEU A 104 -11.47 5.29 -11.69
C LEU A 104 -10.93 6.26 -12.75
N PRO A 105 -11.22 7.57 -12.63
CA PRO A 105 -10.64 8.56 -13.50
C PRO A 105 -9.10 8.48 -13.43
N PRO A 106 -8.39 8.78 -14.53
CA PRO A 106 -6.93 8.74 -14.53
C PRO A 106 -6.36 9.79 -13.59
N ILE A 107 -5.17 9.51 -13.06
CA ILE A 107 -4.39 10.52 -12.34
C ILE A 107 -4.08 11.67 -13.32
N PRO A 108 -4.28 12.95 -12.92
CA PRO A 108 -3.92 14.09 -13.75
C PRO A 108 -2.47 14.00 -14.25
N GLY A 109 -2.29 14.07 -15.58
CA GLY A 109 -0.99 13.93 -16.24
C GLY A 109 -0.62 12.51 -16.73
N TYR A 110 -1.44 11.51 -16.42
CA TYR A 110 -1.25 10.08 -16.77
C TYR A 110 -2.37 9.50 -17.65
N SER A 111 -3.24 10.34 -18.22
CA SER A 111 -4.48 9.94 -18.89
C SER A 111 -4.33 8.93 -20.04
N ASP A 112 -3.23 8.99 -20.79
CA ASP A 112 -2.90 8.10 -21.91
C ASP A 112 -1.94 6.97 -21.54
N ARG A 113 -1.08 7.20 -20.54
CA ARG A 113 0.03 6.30 -20.17
C ARG A 113 -0.29 5.33 -19.03
N GLY A 114 -1.42 5.48 -18.36
CA GLY A 114 -1.79 4.68 -17.20
C GLY A 114 -0.92 4.98 -15.97
N LEU A 115 -1.06 4.16 -14.95
CA LEU A 115 -0.35 4.28 -13.68
C LEU A 115 1.14 3.91 -13.84
N PRO A 116 2.03 4.43 -12.99
CA PRO A 116 3.41 3.98 -12.93
C PRO A 116 3.51 2.45 -12.76
N LEU A 117 4.45 1.81 -13.44
CA LEU A 117 4.68 0.36 -13.28
C LEU A 117 5.13 0.07 -11.86
N PHE A 118 4.75 -1.08 -11.29
CA PHE A 118 5.20 -1.51 -9.96
C PHE A 118 4.82 -0.56 -8.79
N CYS A 119 3.97 0.44 -9.02
CA CYS A 119 3.46 1.26 -7.92
C CYS A 119 2.62 0.43 -6.95
N GLN A 120 2.62 0.86 -5.68
CA GLN A 120 1.81 0.26 -4.63
C GLN A 120 0.48 0.98 -4.52
N CYS A 121 -0.56 0.26 -4.10
CA CYS A 121 -1.89 0.81 -3.85
C CYS A 121 -2.39 0.38 -2.46
N ALA A 122 -2.89 1.33 -1.69
CA ALA A 122 -3.48 1.10 -0.37
C ALA A 122 -4.80 1.87 -0.19
N GLY A 123 -5.76 1.26 0.50
CA GLY A 123 -7.02 1.89 0.88
C GLY A 123 -6.97 2.38 2.33
N VAL A 124 -7.30 3.65 2.57
CA VAL A 124 -7.29 4.29 3.91
C VAL A 124 -8.57 5.08 4.07
N GLY A 125 -9.48 4.63 4.94
CA GLY A 125 -10.76 5.31 5.17
C GLY A 125 -11.57 5.48 3.87
N ARG A 126 -11.64 6.71 3.35
CA ARG A 126 -12.28 7.02 2.05
C ARG A 126 -11.30 7.19 0.89
N TYR A 127 -10.01 7.05 1.15
CA TYR A 127 -8.95 7.37 0.23
C TYR A 127 -8.35 6.10 -0.39
N LEU A 128 -7.96 6.22 -1.65
CA LEU A 128 -7.06 5.28 -2.31
C LEU A 128 -5.74 5.99 -2.58
N VAL A 129 -4.64 5.38 -2.15
CA VAL A 129 -3.31 5.98 -2.23
C VAL A 129 -2.47 5.15 -3.19
N VAL A 130 -1.95 5.78 -4.23
CA VAL A 130 -0.98 5.22 -5.17
C VAL A 130 0.39 5.79 -4.87
N ILE A 131 1.38 4.92 -4.67
CA ILE A 131 2.71 5.31 -4.18
C ILE A 131 3.79 4.77 -5.12
N ALA A 132 4.71 5.65 -5.50
CA ALA A 132 5.95 5.35 -6.21
C ALA A 132 5.71 4.60 -7.54
N GLY A 133 6.57 3.61 -7.85
CA GLY A 133 6.58 2.89 -9.12
C GLY A 133 7.53 3.54 -10.13
N TRP A 134 7.49 3.07 -11.37
CA TRP A 134 8.37 3.50 -12.44
C TRP A 134 7.60 4.30 -13.48
N ASN A 135 8.20 5.39 -13.94
CA ASN A 135 7.68 6.13 -15.07
C ASN A 135 7.64 5.24 -16.31
N THR A 136 6.47 5.12 -16.96
CA THR A 136 6.27 4.21 -18.10
C THR A 136 7.02 4.63 -19.36
N THR A 137 7.57 5.85 -19.40
CA THR A 137 8.36 6.38 -20.52
C THR A 137 9.84 6.48 -20.20
N THR A 138 10.18 7.12 -19.08
CA THR A 138 11.58 7.38 -18.72
C THR A 138 12.21 6.26 -17.90
N TRP A 139 11.41 5.30 -17.40
CA TRP A 139 11.84 4.22 -16.49
C TRP A 139 12.42 4.70 -15.17
N GLU A 140 12.34 5.99 -14.87
CA GLU A 140 12.76 6.55 -13.60
C GLU A 140 11.90 6.03 -12.44
N VAL A 141 12.56 5.70 -11.33
CA VAL A 141 11.88 5.36 -10.08
C VAL A 141 11.25 6.63 -9.50
N LEU A 142 9.95 6.60 -9.27
CA LEU A 142 9.20 7.73 -8.77
C LEU A 142 9.06 7.67 -7.25
N ASN A 143 9.03 8.83 -6.61
CA ASN A 143 8.60 8.98 -5.22
C ASN A 143 7.20 9.60 -5.10
N SER A 144 6.50 9.75 -6.22
CA SER A 144 5.20 10.43 -6.27
C SER A 144 4.12 9.68 -5.48
N VAL A 145 3.29 10.44 -4.77
CA VAL A 145 2.09 9.96 -4.10
C VAL A 145 0.88 10.61 -4.74
N TYR A 146 -0.13 9.81 -5.06
CA TYR A 146 -1.43 10.28 -5.54
C TYR A 146 -2.53 9.72 -4.66
N VAL A 147 -3.44 10.60 -4.24
CA VAL A 147 -4.53 10.26 -3.33
C VAL A 147 -5.86 10.54 -4.04
N PHE A 148 -6.66 9.50 -4.23
CA PHE A 148 -8.02 9.62 -4.72
C PHE A 148 -8.99 9.66 -3.55
N ASP A 149 -9.85 10.67 -3.53
CA ASP A 149 -10.90 10.82 -2.53
C ASP A 149 -12.22 10.30 -3.10
N LEU A 150 -12.75 9.20 -2.54
CA LEU A 150 -14.02 8.61 -2.99
C LEU A 150 -15.25 9.47 -2.65
N LEU A 151 -15.13 10.42 -1.73
CA LEU A 151 -16.23 11.32 -1.40
C LEU A 151 -16.35 12.45 -2.43
N THR A 152 -15.23 13.04 -2.84
CA THR A 152 -15.22 14.12 -3.84
C THR A 152 -15.06 13.62 -5.27
N ALA A 153 -14.68 12.34 -5.44
CA ALA A 153 -14.33 11.71 -6.72
C ALA A 153 -13.18 12.44 -7.46
N THR A 154 -12.19 12.93 -6.71
CA THR A 154 -11.07 13.69 -7.28
C THR A 154 -9.71 13.17 -6.80
N TRP A 155 -8.71 13.30 -7.66
CA TRP A 155 -7.31 13.09 -7.32
C TRP A 155 -6.68 14.35 -6.73
N ARG A 156 -5.78 14.16 -5.77
CA ARG A 156 -4.75 15.14 -5.37
C ARG A 156 -3.37 14.51 -5.45
N ARG A 157 -2.35 15.33 -5.69
CA ARG A 157 -0.95 14.94 -5.47
C ARG A 157 -0.64 15.11 -3.98
N GLY A 158 -0.07 14.09 -3.35
CA GLY A 158 0.42 14.17 -1.98
C GLY A 158 1.91 14.46 -1.92
N SER A 159 2.42 14.64 -0.71
CA SER A 159 3.84 14.74 -0.41
C SER A 159 4.57 13.50 -0.93
N GLY A 160 5.62 13.73 -1.72
CA GLY A 160 6.45 12.64 -2.25
C GLY A 160 7.15 11.87 -1.13
N MET A 161 7.34 10.57 -1.33
CA MET A 161 8.07 9.73 -0.39
C MET A 161 9.50 10.29 -0.20
N PRO A 162 9.92 10.57 1.05
CA PRO A 162 11.23 11.11 1.33
C PRO A 162 12.31 10.03 1.26
N GLY A 163 13.57 10.47 1.17
CA GLY A 163 14.74 9.59 1.13
C GLY A 163 15.02 9.02 -0.25
N GLU A 164 15.74 7.90 -0.27
CA GLU A 164 16.12 7.18 -1.48
C GLU A 164 14.88 6.67 -2.22
N ARG A 165 14.91 6.79 -3.56
CA ARG A 165 13.88 6.23 -4.44
C ARG A 165 13.88 4.72 -4.26
N ARG A 166 12.69 4.12 -4.16
CA ARG A 166 12.56 2.68 -3.92
C ARG A 166 11.43 2.05 -4.72
N THR A 167 11.58 0.76 -5.00
CA THR A 167 10.54 -0.08 -5.62
C THR A 167 10.44 -1.44 -4.90
N PHE A 168 9.42 -2.23 -5.22
CA PHE A 168 9.16 -3.56 -4.65
C PHE A 168 9.10 -3.63 -3.10
N PHE A 169 8.78 -2.50 -2.47
CA PHE A 169 8.61 -2.40 -1.02
C PHE A 169 7.26 -2.95 -0.56
N ALA A 170 7.20 -3.39 0.69
CA ALA A 170 5.97 -3.72 1.40
C ALA A 170 5.12 -2.46 1.58
N CYS A 171 3.82 -2.55 1.32
CA CYS A 171 2.87 -1.45 1.50
C CYS A 171 1.56 -1.99 2.11
N ALA A 172 1.06 -1.37 3.17
CA ALA A 172 -0.25 -1.64 3.76
C ALA A 172 -0.76 -0.43 4.55
N SER A 173 -2.03 -0.42 4.94
CA SER A 173 -2.62 0.65 5.71
C SER A 173 -3.26 0.17 7.01
N ASP A 174 -3.37 1.07 7.99
CA ASP A 174 -4.19 0.83 9.19
C ASP A 174 -5.71 0.89 8.90
N SER A 175 -6.11 1.05 7.63
CA SER A 175 -7.48 1.28 7.15
C SER A 175 -8.15 2.57 7.64
N VAL A 176 -7.47 3.38 8.46
CA VAL A 176 -8.05 4.57 9.10
C VAL A 176 -7.42 5.87 8.60
N ARG A 177 -6.10 6.02 8.71
CA ARG A 177 -5.39 7.28 8.41
C ARG A 177 -4.03 7.08 7.76
N THR A 178 -3.37 5.96 8.02
CA THR A 178 -1.94 5.82 7.76
C THR A 178 -1.65 4.74 6.73
N VAL A 179 -0.76 5.03 5.78
CA VAL A 179 -0.13 4.03 4.92
C VAL A 179 1.30 3.79 5.38
N PHE A 180 1.69 2.54 5.56
CA PHE A 180 3.02 2.12 5.97
C PHE A 180 3.75 1.53 4.77
N VAL A 181 5.03 1.87 4.62
CA VAL A 181 5.93 1.29 3.63
C VAL A 181 7.23 0.81 4.31
N ALA A 182 7.78 -0.31 3.85
CA ALA A 182 9.05 -0.82 4.36
C ALA A 182 9.78 -1.68 3.33
N GLY A 183 11.11 -1.67 3.41
CA GLY A 183 11.95 -2.44 2.51
C GLY A 183 11.90 -1.95 1.07
N GLY A 184 11.95 -2.89 0.13
CA GLY A 184 12.21 -2.65 -1.29
C GLY A 184 13.70 -2.56 -1.58
N HIS A 185 14.05 -2.02 -2.75
CA HIS A 185 15.42 -1.70 -3.11
C HIS A 185 15.59 -0.30 -3.69
N ASP A 186 16.80 0.25 -3.56
CA ASP A 186 17.24 1.52 -4.17
C ASP A 186 17.59 1.38 -5.66
N GLU A 187 18.01 2.48 -6.31
CA GLU A 187 18.34 2.46 -7.75
C GLU A 187 19.56 1.56 -8.08
N GLU A 188 20.43 1.32 -7.11
CA GLU A 188 21.57 0.40 -7.16
C GLU A 188 21.19 -1.07 -6.85
N LYS A 189 19.91 -1.35 -6.57
CA LYS A 189 19.35 -2.66 -6.20
C LYS A 189 19.79 -3.18 -4.83
N ASN A 190 20.24 -2.31 -3.93
CA ASN A 190 20.47 -2.69 -2.55
C ASN A 190 19.11 -2.79 -1.84
N ALA A 191 18.87 -3.92 -1.17
CA ALA A 191 17.70 -4.11 -0.35
C ALA A 191 17.72 -3.13 0.84
N LEU A 192 16.54 -2.63 1.21
CA LEU A 192 16.40 -1.62 2.26
C LEU A 192 15.86 -2.24 3.55
N ARG A 193 16.31 -1.72 4.70
CA ARG A 193 15.71 -1.97 6.02
C ARG A 193 14.78 -0.85 6.48
N SER A 194 14.83 0.29 5.82
CA SER A 194 14.15 1.50 6.23
C SER A 194 12.64 1.42 5.99
N ALA A 195 11.89 2.07 6.85
CA ALA A 195 10.44 2.10 6.83
C ALA A 195 9.89 3.50 7.09
N LEU A 196 8.74 3.80 6.51
CA LEU A 196 8.08 5.09 6.59
C LEU A 196 6.57 4.88 6.84
N ALA A 197 5.96 5.83 7.53
CA ALA A 197 4.51 5.96 7.65
C ALA A 197 4.07 7.28 7.00
N TYR A 198 2.99 7.23 6.22
CA TYR A 198 2.39 8.38 5.55
C TYR A 198 1.02 8.65 6.13
N ASP A 199 0.86 9.83 6.71
CA ASP A 199 -0.41 10.35 7.17
C ASP A 199 -1.19 10.91 5.98
N VAL A 200 -2.26 10.23 5.57
CA VAL A 200 -3.02 10.61 4.38
C VAL A 200 -3.82 11.90 4.59
N VAL A 201 -4.14 12.25 5.84
CA VAL A 201 -4.92 13.44 6.15
C VAL A 201 -4.03 14.66 6.25
N GLU A 202 -2.93 14.56 7.01
CA GLU A 202 -1.98 15.66 7.18
C GLU A 202 -1.03 15.82 5.99
N ASP A 203 -0.97 14.83 5.09
CA ASP A 203 -0.07 14.81 3.93
C ASP A 203 1.41 14.81 4.32
N GLU A 204 1.75 14.11 5.40
CA GLU A 204 3.09 14.10 5.99
C GLU A 204 3.66 12.69 6.13
N TRP A 205 4.98 12.59 5.99
CA TRP A 205 5.73 11.36 6.15
C TRP A 205 6.50 11.36 7.48
N VAL A 206 6.48 10.21 8.15
CA VAL A 206 7.23 9.95 9.39
C VAL A 206 8.20 8.79 9.14
N GLN A 207 9.46 9.00 9.51
CA GLN A 207 10.46 7.93 9.53
C GLN A 207 10.18 6.98 10.69
N LEU A 208 10.07 5.69 10.37
CA LEU A 208 9.98 4.63 11.36
C LEU A 208 11.39 4.12 11.71
N PRO A 209 11.57 3.44 12.86
CA PRO A 209 12.78 2.68 13.11
C PRO A 209 13.04 1.70 11.96
N ASP A 210 14.31 1.39 11.72
CA ASP A 210 14.68 0.40 10.71
C ASP A 210 14.29 -1.01 11.17
N MET A 211 13.94 -1.86 10.20
CA MET A 211 13.86 -3.30 10.40
C MET A 211 15.24 -3.87 10.77
N ALA A 212 15.25 -5.03 11.42
CA ALA A 212 16.49 -5.74 11.74
C ALA A 212 17.19 -6.27 10.48
N LYS A 213 16.43 -6.60 9.44
CA LYS A 213 16.92 -7.08 8.14
C LYS A 213 16.45 -6.19 7.01
N GLU A 214 17.27 -6.11 5.97
CA GLU A 214 16.85 -5.57 4.68
C GLU A 214 15.96 -6.58 3.93
N ARG A 215 14.99 -6.07 3.15
CA ARG A 215 13.97 -6.90 2.50
C ARG A 215 13.51 -6.31 1.18
N ASP A 216 14.00 -6.87 0.07
CA ASP A 216 13.48 -6.60 -1.27
C ASP A 216 12.34 -7.58 -1.65
N GLU A 217 11.43 -7.17 -2.53
CA GLU A 217 10.25 -7.93 -2.97
C GLU A 217 9.39 -8.49 -1.82
N CYS A 218 9.31 -7.74 -0.71
CA CYS A 218 8.54 -8.12 0.47
C CYS A 218 7.06 -7.73 0.38
N LYS A 219 6.21 -8.37 1.19
CA LYS A 219 4.77 -8.07 1.27
C LYS A 219 4.44 -7.34 2.57
N GLY A 220 3.70 -6.25 2.46
CA GLY A 220 3.10 -5.56 3.60
C GLY A 220 1.69 -6.05 3.87
N LEU A 221 1.37 -6.28 5.15
CA LEU A 221 0.00 -6.52 5.63
C LEU A 221 -0.19 -5.80 6.97
N PHE A 222 -1.35 -5.21 7.22
CA PHE A 222 -1.66 -4.59 8.51
C PHE A 222 -2.74 -5.41 9.22
N HIS A 223 -2.48 -5.77 10.48
CA HIS A 223 -3.44 -6.49 11.31
C HIS A 223 -3.13 -6.26 12.78
N GLY A 224 -4.16 -6.18 13.63
CA GLY A 224 -3.98 -6.14 15.09
C GLY A 224 -3.12 -4.98 15.61
N GLY A 225 -3.16 -3.83 14.94
CA GLY A 225 -2.33 -2.66 15.29
C GLY A 225 -0.86 -2.79 14.89
N LYS A 226 -0.53 -3.75 14.02
CA LYS A 226 0.84 -4.02 13.58
C LYS A 226 0.95 -4.02 12.07
N PHE A 227 2.05 -3.44 11.57
CA PHE A 227 2.45 -3.53 10.17
C PHE A 227 3.45 -4.67 9.99
N HIS A 228 3.00 -5.76 9.36
CA HIS A 228 3.78 -6.95 9.08
C HIS A 228 4.47 -6.84 7.73
N VAL A 229 5.78 -7.06 7.73
CA VAL A 229 6.62 -7.16 6.54
C VAL A 229 7.07 -8.61 6.40
N ILE A 230 6.59 -9.24 5.33
CA ILE A 230 6.65 -10.67 5.13
C ILE A 230 7.61 -11.00 3.98
N GLY A 231 8.55 -11.91 4.27
CA GLY A 231 9.48 -12.47 3.30
C GLY A 231 10.41 -11.43 2.70
N GLY A 232 10.63 -11.54 1.40
CA GLY A 232 11.64 -10.78 0.67
C GLY A 232 13.03 -11.39 0.78
N TYR A 233 14.04 -10.68 0.29
CA TYR A 233 15.43 -11.15 0.36
C TYR A 233 16.39 -9.98 0.60
N GLU A 234 17.58 -10.33 1.12
CA GLU A 234 18.70 -9.41 1.29
C GLU A 234 19.45 -9.23 -0.04
N THR A 235 20.24 -8.17 -0.18
CA THR A 235 20.94 -7.77 -1.40
C THR A 235 21.80 -8.89 -1.96
N GLU A 236 22.59 -9.55 -1.09
CA GLU A 236 23.48 -10.65 -1.46
C GLU A 236 22.74 -11.95 -1.81
N MET A 237 21.44 -12.00 -1.51
CA MET A 237 20.58 -13.17 -1.63
C MET A 237 19.47 -12.95 -2.67
N GLN A 238 19.72 -12.11 -3.69
CA GLN A 238 18.73 -11.77 -4.71
C GLN A 238 18.00 -13.00 -5.28
N GLY A 239 16.67 -12.97 -5.23
CA GLY A 239 15.79 -14.05 -5.67
C GLY A 239 15.66 -15.24 -4.70
N ARG A 240 16.42 -15.26 -3.60
CA ARG A 240 16.34 -16.28 -2.54
C ARG A 240 15.49 -15.78 -1.38
N PHE A 241 14.18 -15.89 -1.53
CA PHE A 241 13.21 -15.43 -0.53
C PHE A 241 13.45 -16.05 0.86
N ASP A 242 13.64 -15.17 1.85
CA ASP A 242 13.65 -15.49 3.27
C ASP A 242 12.21 -15.80 3.74
N LYS A 243 12.11 -16.65 4.74
CA LYS A 243 10.86 -17.06 5.40
C LYS A 243 10.48 -16.09 6.51
N SER A 244 11.46 -15.40 7.07
CA SER A 244 11.29 -14.50 8.20
C SER A 244 10.30 -13.37 7.91
N SER A 245 9.70 -12.88 8.98
CA SER A 245 8.86 -11.69 8.95
C SER A 245 9.08 -10.85 10.20
N GLU A 246 8.83 -9.56 10.06
CA GLU A 246 8.92 -8.59 11.14
C GLU A 246 7.61 -7.83 11.23
N ALA A 247 7.23 -7.42 12.43
CA ALA A 247 6.05 -6.60 12.65
C ALA A 247 6.40 -5.34 13.42
N PHE A 248 6.06 -4.20 12.85
CA PHE A 248 6.10 -2.93 13.53
C PHE A 248 4.84 -2.76 14.35
N ASP A 249 4.99 -2.67 15.67
CA ASP A 249 3.91 -2.42 16.60
C ASP A 249 3.74 -0.91 16.79
N VAL A 250 2.61 -0.38 16.33
CA VAL A 250 2.34 1.07 16.33
C VAL A 250 2.23 1.61 17.76
N ALA A 251 1.79 0.81 18.73
CA ALA A 251 1.65 1.23 20.12
C ALA A 251 3.00 1.33 20.84
N THR A 252 3.95 0.44 20.51
CA THR A 252 5.27 0.41 21.16
C THR A 252 6.37 1.08 20.35
N TRP A 253 6.08 1.47 19.11
CA TRP A 253 7.00 2.09 18.16
C TRP A 253 8.26 1.24 17.90
N LYS A 254 8.09 -0.08 17.84
CA LYS A 254 9.20 -1.04 17.72
C LYS A 254 8.88 -2.14 16.72
N TRP A 255 9.93 -2.58 16.04
CA TRP A 255 9.92 -3.85 15.33
C TRP A 255 10.08 -5.00 16.32
N GLY A 256 9.28 -6.03 16.11
CA GLY A 256 9.47 -7.34 16.73
C GLY A 256 9.58 -8.40 15.65
N SER A 257 10.44 -9.38 15.88
CA SER A 257 10.39 -10.62 15.09
C SER A 257 9.02 -11.27 15.32
N VAL A 258 8.37 -11.65 14.23
CA VAL A 258 7.17 -12.48 14.31
C VAL A 258 7.65 -13.92 14.16
N GLU A 259 7.23 -14.78 15.08
CA GLU A 259 7.54 -16.21 14.98
C GLU A 259 7.26 -16.70 13.56
N ASP A 260 8.26 -17.37 12.99
CA ASP A 260 8.37 -17.65 11.58
C ASP A 260 7.35 -18.72 11.16
N LYS A 261 6.16 -18.28 10.75
CA LYS A 261 5.07 -19.17 10.34
C LYS A 261 5.02 -19.41 8.81
N LEU A 262 5.94 -18.81 8.05
CA LEU A 262 5.97 -18.86 6.59
C LEU A 262 6.97 -19.93 6.11
N ARG A 263 6.58 -21.20 6.09
CA ARG A 263 7.52 -22.27 5.68
C ARG A 263 7.95 -22.23 4.19
N THR A 264 7.38 -21.36 3.35
CA THR A 264 7.56 -21.37 1.89
C THR A 264 8.38 -20.19 1.38
N ALA A 265 9.46 -20.49 0.65
CA ALA A 265 10.30 -19.54 -0.11
C ALA A 265 9.60 -19.04 -1.39
N THR A 266 8.31 -18.71 -1.29
CA THR A 266 7.47 -18.23 -2.40
C THR A 266 7.19 -16.75 -2.22
N CYS A 267 7.28 -15.99 -3.32
CA CYS A 267 6.92 -14.57 -3.38
C CYS A 267 5.57 -14.32 -2.67
N PRO A 268 5.52 -13.48 -1.62
CA PRO A 268 4.37 -13.37 -0.73
C PRO A 268 3.19 -12.57 -1.29
N ARG A 269 3.16 -12.28 -2.60
CA ARG A 269 2.17 -11.41 -3.25
C ARG A 269 0.71 -11.77 -2.95
N THR A 270 0.42 -13.07 -2.81
CA THR A 270 -0.93 -13.58 -2.57
C THR A 270 -1.26 -13.83 -1.09
N CYS A 271 -0.39 -13.42 -0.17
CA CYS A 271 -0.65 -13.53 1.27
C CYS A 271 -1.63 -12.46 1.74
N LEU A 272 -2.52 -12.84 2.67
CA LEU A 272 -3.50 -11.94 3.28
C LEU A 272 -3.91 -12.43 4.68
N PHE A 273 -4.27 -11.51 5.57
CA PHE A 273 -4.87 -11.83 6.87
C PHE A 273 -6.41 -11.86 6.78
N ASP A 274 -7.04 -12.61 7.67
CA ASP A 274 -8.44 -12.38 8.01
C ASP A 274 -8.59 -11.43 9.23
N HIS A 275 -9.84 -11.24 9.65
CA HIS A 275 -10.19 -10.41 10.81
C HIS A 275 -9.67 -10.93 12.15
N GLU A 276 -9.30 -12.21 12.25
CA GLU A 276 -8.76 -12.84 13.46
C GLU A 276 -7.22 -12.90 13.44
N GLY A 277 -6.60 -12.52 12.32
CA GLY A 277 -5.15 -12.55 12.14
C GLY A 277 -4.64 -13.89 11.61
N THR A 278 -5.53 -14.76 11.16
CA THR A 278 -5.15 -15.98 10.45
C THR A 278 -4.60 -15.61 9.08
N LEU A 279 -3.40 -16.12 8.77
CA LEU A 279 -2.74 -15.87 7.51
C LEU A 279 -3.19 -16.89 6.46
N TYR A 280 -3.52 -16.38 5.27
CA TYR A 280 -3.89 -17.15 4.10
C TYR A 280 -2.92 -16.88 2.96
N LYS A 281 -2.83 -17.83 2.02
CA LYS A 281 -2.12 -17.65 0.76
C LYS A 281 -2.82 -18.38 -0.38
N CYS A 282 -2.72 -17.82 -1.58
CA CYS A 282 -3.08 -18.49 -2.82
C CYS A 282 -1.84 -19.17 -3.39
N GLY A 283 -1.83 -20.50 -3.42
CA GLY A 283 -0.79 -21.29 -4.11
C GLY A 283 -1.17 -21.62 -5.56
N PRO A 284 -0.39 -22.49 -6.24
CA PRO A 284 -0.65 -22.87 -7.63
C PRO A 284 -1.93 -23.69 -7.88
N ALA A 285 -2.48 -24.30 -6.83
CA ALA A 285 -3.65 -25.19 -6.95
C ALA A 285 -4.63 -25.08 -5.79
N TYR A 286 -4.20 -24.51 -4.65
CA TYR A 286 -5.02 -24.48 -3.44
C TYR A 286 -4.89 -23.13 -2.74
N MET A 287 -6.01 -22.69 -2.16
CA MET A 287 -5.98 -21.77 -1.05
C MET A 287 -5.53 -22.52 0.21
N SER A 288 -4.57 -21.93 0.91
CA SER A 288 -4.05 -22.49 2.17
C SER A 288 -4.19 -21.48 3.29
N ARG A 289 -4.48 -21.96 4.49
CA ARG A 289 -4.51 -21.18 5.72
C ARG A 289 -3.48 -21.69 6.69
N LEU A 290 -2.96 -20.81 7.52
CA LEU A 290 -1.95 -21.14 8.50
C LEU A 290 -2.62 -21.49 9.83
N VAL A 291 -2.49 -22.73 10.27
CA VAL A 291 -3.02 -23.22 11.56
C VAL A 291 -1.84 -23.60 12.45
N GLY A 292 -1.66 -22.86 13.54
CA GLY A 292 -0.45 -22.95 14.36
C GLY A 292 0.78 -22.58 13.53
N SER A 293 1.65 -23.56 13.27
CA SER A 293 2.86 -23.44 12.44
C SER A 293 2.76 -24.19 11.12
N THR A 294 1.59 -24.71 10.75
CA THR A 294 1.41 -25.60 9.59
C THR A 294 0.43 -25.00 8.59
N TRP A 295 0.85 -24.96 7.33
CA TRP A 295 -0.03 -24.60 6.22
C TRP A 295 -0.97 -25.76 5.90
N GLN A 296 -2.27 -25.49 5.98
CA GLN A 296 -3.33 -26.43 5.64
C GLN A 296 -4.06 -25.95 4.39
N GLN A 297 -4.12 -26.79 3.37
CA GLN A 297 -4.95 -26.57 2.20
C GLN A 297 -6.42 -26.74 2.60
N PHE A 298 -7.29 -25.82 2.16
CA PHE A 298 -8.71 -25.86 2.52
C PHE A 298 -9.67 -25.67 1.35
N ALA A 299 -9.20 -25.17 0.20
CA ALA A 299 -10.02 -25.06 -1.01
C ALA A 299 -9.15 -25.22 -2.27
N GLU A 300 -9.53 -26.13 -3.17
CA GLU A 300 -8.93 -26.27 -4.49
C GLU A 300 -9.33 -25.09 -5.39
N LEU A 301 -8.39 -24.55 -6.15
CA LEU A 301 -8.63 -23.44 -7.07
C LEU A 301 -9.34 -23.92 -8.35
N PRO A 302 -10.36 -23.20 -8.83
CA PRO A 302 -10.92 -23.42 -10.15
C PRO A 302 -9.83 -23.36 -11.24
N ALA A 303 -9.99 -24.15 -12.31
CA ALA A 303 -9.01 -24.26 -13.39
C ALA A 303 -8.60 -22.90 -13.97
N ASP A 304 -9.56 -22.00 -14.13
CA ASP A 304 -9.39 -20.66 -14.70
C ASP A 304 -8.57 -19.69 -13.83
N VAL A 305 -8.26 -20.04 -12.58
CA VAL A 305 -7.49 -19.19 -11.64
C VAL A 305 -6.37 -19.95 -10.92
N ARG A 306 -5.91 -21.08 -11.48
CA ARG A 306 -4.79 -21.85 -10.90
C ARG A 306 -3.52 -21.02 -10.75
N ASN A 307 -3.25 -20.11 -11.68
CA ASN A 307 -2.22 -19.09 -11.49
C ASN A 307 -2.84 -17.88 -10.78
N GLY A 308 -3.10 -18.03 -9.48
CA GLY A 308 -3.61 -16.96 -8.64
C GLY A 308 -2.62 -15.80 -8.56
N THR A 309 -3.01 -14.65 -9.10
CA THR A 309 -2.17 -13.45 -9.16
C THR A 309 -2.46 -12.46 -8.04
N TYR A 310 -3.71 -12.46 -7.56
CA TYR A 310 -4.15 -11.60 -6.49
C TYR A 310 -5.25 -12.29 -5.69
N ALA A 311 -5.22 -12.08 -4.37
CA ALA A 311 -6.28 -12.52 -3.48
C ALA A 311 -6.55 -11.44 -2.44
N VAL A 312 -7.81 -11.26 -2.08
CA VAL A 312 -8.23 -10.33 -1.04
C VAL A 312 -9.42 -10.90 -0.28
N ARG A 313 -9.55 -10.56 1.00
CA ARG A 313 -10.66 -10.99 1.84
C ARG A 313 -11.52 -9.80 2.23
N TRP A 314 -12.83 -9.99 2.23
CA TRP A 314 -13.78 -9.09 2.86
C TRP A 314 -14.80 -9.94 3.62
N ARG A 315 -14.98 -9.63 4.91
CA ARG A 315 -15.84 -10.43 5.81
C ARG A 315 -15.48 -11.93 5.73
N LYS A 316 -16.47 -12.79 5.46
CA LYS A 316 -16.31 -14.25 5.32
C LYS A 316 -15.95 -14.71 3.90
N LYS A 317 -15.87 -13.79 2.92
CA LYS A 317 -15.62 -14.11 1.52
C LYS A 317 -14.20 -13.74 1.10
N MET A 318 -13.66 -14.45 0.12
CA MET A 318 -12.40 -14.09 -0.53
C MET A 318 -12.61 -13.92 -2.02
N LEU A 319 -11.87 -13.00 -2.62
CA LEU A 319 -11.79 -12.83 -4.06
C LEU A 319 -10.44 -13.41 -4.47
N VAL A 320 -10.44 -14.25 -5.49
CA VAL A 320 -9.22 -14.73 -6.12
C VAL A 320 -9.27 -14.37 -7.59
N ILE A 321 -8.22 -13.69 -8.04
CA ILE A 321 -8.03 -13.28 -9.43
C ILE A 321 -6.77 -13.96 -9.94
N GLY A 322 -6.89 -14.64 -11.07
CA GLY A 322 -5.79 -15.37 -11.68
C GLY A 322 -6.12 -15.77 -13.10
N CYS A 323 -5.26 -16.58 -13.69
CA CYS A 323 -5.46 -17.11 -15.04
C CYS A 323 -5.24 -18.62 -15.07
N GLY A 324 -5.92 -19.31 -15.98
CA GLY A 324 -5.77 -20.76 -16.15
C GLY A 324 -4.46 -21.14 -16.83
N LEU A 325 -3.98 -20.27 -17.73
CA LEU A 325 -2.71 -20.38 -18.43
C LEU A 325 -1.88 -19.13 -18.17
N GLN A 326 -0.57 -19.31 -18.01
CA GLN A 326 0.36 -18.20 -17.76
C GLN A 326 0.27 -17.17 -18.91
N GLY A 327 0.02 -15.90 -18.57
CA GLY A 327 -0.17 -14.82 -19.53
C GLY A 327 -1.55 -14.78 -20.22
N GLY A 328 -2.47 -15.67 -19.86
CA GLY A 328 -3.84 -15.68 -20.37
C GLY A 328 -4.76 -14.66 -19.70
N THR A 329 -5.98 -14.57 -20.19
CA THR A 329 -7.05 -13.73 -19.63
C THR A 329 -7.31 -14.04 -18.16
N HIS A 330 -7.41 -13.00 -17.34
CA HIS A 330 -7.67 -13.17 -15.92
C HIS A 330 -9.17 -13.41 -15.68
N SER A 331 -9.45 -14.40 -14.84
CA SER A 331 -10.77 -14.71 -14.30
C SER A 331 -10.83 -14.34 -12.83
N CYS A 332 -12.04 -14.07 -12.37
CA CYS A 332 -12.32 -13.65 -11.00
C CYS A 332 -13.31 -14.64 -10.36
N TYR A 333 -13.00 -15.09 -9.14
CA TYR A 333 -13.83 -16.01 -8.39
C TYR A 333 -13.98 -15.55 -6.94
N GLU A 334 -15.20 -15.68 -6.42
CA GLU A 334 -15.46 -15.55 -5.00
C GLU A 334 -15.45 -16.91 -4.32
N LEU A 335 -14.74 -16.99 -3.19
CA LEU A 335 -14.80 -18.10 -2.26
C LEU A 335 -15.63 -17.70 -1.05
N GLU A 336 -16.70 -18.44 -0.79
CA GLU A 336 -17.54 -18.24 0.38
C GLU A 336 -17.40 -19.44 1.33
N SER A 337 -17.13 -19.15 2.61
CA SER A 337 -17.17 -20.18 3.66
C SER A 337 -18.62 -20.51 4.02
N GLY A 338 -18.95 -21.79 4.09
CA GLY A 338 -20.20 -22.28 4.64
C GLY A 338 -20.37 -21.94 6.12
N LYS A 339 -21.54 -22.23 6.69
CA LYS A 339 -21.91 -21.87 8.08
C LYS A 339 -20.91 -22.38 9.12
N ASP A 340 -20.32 -23.55 8.88
CA ASP A 340 -19.38 -24.21 9.79
C ASP A 340 -17.90 -24.00 9.43
N GLU A 341 -17.59 -23.14 8.43
CA GLU A 341 -16.22 -22.84 7.92
C GLU A 341 -15.38 -24.07 7.51
N GLN A 342 -16.05 -25.22 7.36
CA GLN A 342 -15.49 -26.49 6.92
C GLN A 342 -15.75 -26.77 5.44
N GLN A 343 -16.78 -26.12 4.87
CA GLN A 343 -17.15 -26.24 3.47
C GLN A 343 -16.95 -24.89 2.78
N TYR A 344 -16.44 -24.93 1.55
CA TYR A 344 -16.15 -23.74 0.76
C TYR A 344 -16.80 -23.88 -0.61
N THR A 345 -17.44 -22.80 -1.06
CA THR A 345 -18.11 -22.76 -2.36
C THR A 345 -17.51 -21.65 -3.21
N TRP A 346 -17.14 -22.02 -4.43
CA TRP A 346 -16.68 -21.07 -5.44
C TRP A 346 -17.84 -20.54 -6.27
N ARG A 347 -17.84 -19.24 -6.52
CA ARG A 347 -18.74 -18.57 -7.48
C ARG A 347 -17.89 -17.81 -8.48
N LYS A 348 -18.05 -18.08 -9.77
CA LYS A 348 -17.39 -17.28 -10.83
C LYS A 348 -18.02 -15.89 -10.84
N VAL A 349 -17.17 -14.86 -10.84
CA VAL A 349 -17.57 -13.47 -10.97
C VAL A 349 -17.64 -13.12 -12.44
N GLU A 350 -18.79 -12.61 -12.89
CA GLU A 350 -18.90 -12.06 -14.23
C GLU A 350 -18.05 -10.80 -14.34
N THR A 351 -17.05 -10.87 -15.21
CA THR A 351 -16.02 -9.84 -15.36
C THR A 351 -16.15 -9.27 -16.78
N PRO A 352 -16.51 -7.99 -16.96
CA PRO A 352 -16.60 -7.40 -18.28
C PRO A 352 -15.23 -7.37 -18.96
N GLU A 353 -15.20 -7.40 -20.30
CA GLU A 353 -13.97 -7.55 -21.10
C GLU A 353 -12.84 -6.61 -20.67
N GLY A 354 -13.14 -5.33 -20.43
CA GLY A 354 -12.17 -4.32 -19.99
C GLY A 354 -11.56 -4.52 -18.59
N PHE A 355 -12.03 -5.51 -17.83
CA PHE A 355 -11.58 -5.83 -16.46
C PHE A 355 -10.96 -7.23 -16.37
N THR A 356 -10.50 -7.79 -17.49
CA THR A 356 -9.90 -9.13 -17.56
C THR A 356 -8.36 -9.15 -17.63
N GLY A 357 -7.73 -8.00 -17.38
CA GLY A 357 -6.27 -7.84 -17.38
C GLY A 357 -5.59 -8.29 -16.07
N TYR A 358 -4.26 -8.30 -16.11
CA TYR A 358 -3.41 -8.70 -14.99
C TYR A 358 -3.57 -7.76 -13.79
N VAL A 359 -3.70 -8.32 -12.59
CA VAL A 359 -3.78 -7.56 -11.34
C VAL A 359 -2.43 -7.61 -10.65
N GLN A 360 -1.78 -6.46 -10.56
CA GLN A 360 -0.46 -6.32 -9.90
C GLN A 360 -0.61 -6.27 -8.38
N SER A 361 -1.59 -5.50 -7.90
CA SER A 361 -1.88 -5.29 -6.49
C SER A 361 -3.29 -4.78 -6.33
N GLY A 362 -3.75 -4.71 -5.08
CA GLY A 362 -5.05 -4.15 -4.76
C GLY A 362 -5.24 -4.03 -3.27
N CYS A 363 -6.40 -3.53 -2.87
CA CYS A 363 -6.81 -3.48 -1.48
C CYS A 363 -8.33 -3.63 -1.35
N ASN A 364 -8.78 -4.04 -0.17
CA ASN A 364 -10.17 -3.94 0.23
C ASN A 364 -10.37 -2.60 0.95
N LEU A 365 -11.42 -1.89 0.60
CA LEU A 365 -11.86 -0.68 1.24
C LEU A 365 -13.31 -0.88 1.67
N GLU A 366 -13.54 -0.86 2.97
CA GLU A 366 -14.89 -0.74 3.47
C GLU A 366 -15.12 0.73 3.80
N LEU A 367 -16.09 1.35 3.12
CA LEU A 367 -16.48 2.74 3.38
C LEU A 367 -17.25 2.82 4.70
N TYR A 368 -16.52 2.69 5.81
CA TYR A 368 -16.96 3.01 7.16
C TYR A 368 -16.03 4.08 7.72
N TRP A 369 -16.57 5.20 8.18
CA TRP A 369 -15.77 6.20 8.87
C TRP A 369 -15.64 5.78 10.33
N ILE A 370 -14.45 5.38 10.75
CA ILE A 370 -14.12 5.33 12.18
C ILE A 370 -13.15 6.48 12.41
N GLY A 371 -13.70 7.60 12.87
CA GLY A 371 -12.91 8.76 13.27
C GLY A 371 -12.25 8.51 14.63
N CYS A 372 -11.30 7.58 14.67
CA CYS A 372 -10.27 7.39 15.69
C CYS A 372 -9.08 6.69 15.00
N GLY A 373 -8.29 7.46 14.23
CA GLY A 373 -6.94 7.01 13.86
C GLY A 373 -6.05 7.06 15.09
N ILE A 374 -5.15 6.10 15.24
CA ILE A 374 -4.06 6.22 16.21
C ILE A 374 -3.24 7.43 15.77
N ASP A 375 -3.12 8.45 16.63
CA ASP A 375 -2.34 9.64 16.31
C ASP A 375 -0.87 9.32 16.52
N ILE A 376 -0.23 8.84 15.46
CA ILE A 376 1.15 8.35 15.46
C ILE A 376 2.13 9.42 15.98
N TRP A 377 1.79 10.70 15.79
CA TRP A 377 2.55 11.84 16.27
C TRP A 377 2.72 11.87 17.79
N THR A 378 1.69 11.48 18.56
CA THR A 378 1.78 11.45 20.02
C THR A 378 2.72 10.35 20.54
N ALA A 379 2.72 9.17 19.91
CA ALA A 379 3.61 8.08 20.30
C ALA A 379 5.07 8.37 19.89
N GLY A 380 5.30 8.94 18.70
CA GLY A 380 6.65 9.28 18.23
C GLY A 380 7.31 10.44 19.02
N GLU A 381 6.52 11.40 19.49
CA GLU A 381 7.00 12.53 20.30
C GLU A 381 7.50 12.10 21.68
N GLU A 382 6.84 11.14 22.37
CA GLU A 382 7.31 10.64 23.67
C GLU A 382 8.68 9.95 23.57
N PHE A 383 8.95 9.23 22.48
CA PHE A 383 10.24 8.57 22.25
C PHE A 383 11.34 9.51 21.72
N THR A 384 11.00 10.48 20.86
CA THR A 384 11.98 11.47 20.37
C THR A 384 12.32 12.52 21.42
N ALA A 385 11.39 12.89 22.31
CA ALA A 385 11.66 13.76 23.46
C ALA A 385 12.59 13.09 24.50
N ALA A 386 12.52 11.77 24.65
CA ALA A 386 13.44 11.01 25.50
C ALA A 386 14.90 11.03 24.99
N GLY A 387 15.11 11.22 23.67
CA GLY A 387 16.44 11.43 23.07
C GLY A 387 16.96 12.88 23.16
N ARG A 388 16.09 13.87 23.42
CA ARG A 388 16.47 15.30 23.50
C ARG A 388 16.76 15.80 24.93
N ARG A 389 16.47 15.02 25.98
CA ARG A 389 16.86 15.35 27.37
C ARG A 389 18.30 14.93 27.70
N ARG A 390 19.28 15.43 26.95
CA ARG A 390 20.69 15.52 27.38
C ARG A 390 21.46 16.66 26.70
N LYS A 391 20.85 17.84 26.60
CA LYS A 391 21.58 19.12 26.53
C LYS A 391 20.89 20.13 27.45
N GLY A 392 21.03 19.89 28.76
CA GLY A 392 20.59 20.80 29.80
C GLY A 392 21.63 21.89 30.03
N ARG A 393 21.23 23.13 29.72
CA ARG A 393 21.47 24.38 30.48
C ARG A 393 22.80 24.50 31.23
N ARG A 394 23.66 25.40 30.73
CA ARG A 394 24.57 26.18 31.58
C ARG A 394 23.73 27.09 32.48
N SER A 395 23.85 26.88 33.79
CA SER A 395 23.38 27.77 34.84
C SER A 395 24.35 28.93 35.05
N GLU A 396 23.80 30.12 35.23
CA GLU A 396 24.46 31.32 35.75
C GLU A 396 25.06 31.06 37.13
N VAL A 397 26.33 31.43 37.33
CA VAL A 397 26.95 31.71 38.64
C VAL A 397 27.95 32.85 38.45
N GLY A 398 27.99 33.74 39.44
CA GLY A 398 28.51 35.11 39.38
C GLY A 398 30.03 35.31 39.25
N ARG A 399 30.36 36.57 38.90
CA ARG A 399 31.68 37.23 39.12
C ARG A 399 32.01 37.30 40.62
N PRO A 400 33.28 37.45 41.08
CA PRO A 400 34.34 38.36 40.55
C PRO A 400 35.80 37.82 40.76
N PRO A 401 36.88 38.64 40.81
CA PRO A 401 37.35 39.76 39.98
C PRO A 401 38.72 39.50 39.30
N GLU A 402 39.19 40.51 38.58
CA GLU A 402 40.41 40.68 37.76
C GLU A 402 41.74 40.19 38.37
N SER A 403 42.65 39.67 37.52
CA SER A 403 43.96 40.33 37.26
C SER A 403 44.91 39.50 36.35
N ARG A 404 45.60 40.24 35.47
CA ARG A 404 46.92 40.01 34.85
C ARG A 404 47.11 38.92 33.78
N SER A 405 47.22 39.40 32.54
CA SER A 405 48.11 38.87 31.49
C SER A 405 49.58 38.89 31.97
N PRO A 406 50.48 38.03 31.43
CA PRO A 406 51.09 38.34 30.13
C PRO A 406 51.45 37.13 29.23
N GLU A 407 51.44 37.42 27.92
CA GLU A 407 52.41 37.06 26.88
C GLU A 407 52.89 35.62 26.61
N ARG A 408 52.97 35.36 25.29
CA ARG A 408 54.07 34.68 24.53
C ARG A 408 54.07 33.15 24.41
N ARG A 409 53.73 32.63 23.22
CA ARG A 409 54.66 32.28 22.10
C ARG A 409 54.04 31.18 21.23
N LEU A 410 53.90 31.48 19.93
CA LEU A 410 53.98 30.46 18.88
C LEU A 410 55.44 30.00 18.73
N PRO A 411 55.66 28.81 18.16
CA PRO A 411 56.36 28.83 16.87
C PRO A 411 55.70 27.96 15.79
N VAL A 412 56.09 28.35 14.58
CA VAL A 412 55.75 27.88 13.24
C VAL A 412 56.72 26.76 12.81
N ALA A 413 56.33 26.06 11.72
CA ALA A 413 57.13 25.25 10.78
C ALA A 413 56.97 23.73 10.96
N GLY A 414 56.82 22.93 9.90
CA GLY A 414 56.82 23.18 8.46
C GLY A 414 56.66 21.86 7.71
N VAL A 415 55.99 21.95 6.56
CA VAL A 415 56.17 21.24 5.27
C VAL A 415 57.01 19.95 5.26
N GLU A 416 56.46 18.85 4.73
CA GLU A 416 57.05 18.18 3.55
C GLU A 416 56.09 17.21 2.82
N VAL A 417 56.30 17.15 1.50
CA VAL A 417 55.53 16.52 0.43
C VAL A 417 56.32 15.30 -0.07
N ALA A 418 55.66 14.17 -0.31
CA ALA A 418 56.01 13.16 -1.32
C ALA A 418 54.84 12.13 -1.38
N GLY A 419 54.22 11.75 -2.50
CA GLY A 419 54.65 11.81 -3.89
C GLY A 419 55.40 10.53 -4.27
N ARG A 420 54.70 9.46 -4.66
CA ARG A 420 55.22 8.39 -5.55
C ARG A 420 54.10 7.52 -6.14
N ARG A 421 53.98 7.62 -7.47
CA ARG A 421 53.40 6.65 -8.41
C ARG A 421 54.52 5.73 -8.90
N SER A 422 54.19 4.45 -9.11
CA SER A 422 54.74 3.47 -10.07
C SER A 422 54.39 2.06 -9.54
N ASP A 423 54.11 1.00 -10.29
CA ASP A 423 53.98 0.75 -11.72
C ASP A 423 53.17 -0.55 -11.90
N GLU A 424 52.58 -0.61 -13.09
CA GLU A 424 52.03 -1.69 -13.90
C GLU A 424 52.94 -2.94 -14.01
N VAL A 425 52.37 -4.16 -13.93
CA VAL A 425 52.87 -5.37 -14.63
C VAL A 425 51.70 -6.29 -14.97
N ASP A 426 51.48 -6.47 -16.27
CA ASP A 426 50.68 -7.51 -16.92
C ASP A 426 51.17 -8.94 -16.64
N ARG A 427 50.24 -9.89 -16.47
CA ARG A 427 50.21 -11.18 -17.16
C ARG A 427 48.89 -11.91 -16.98
#